data_AF-A0A848DC87-F1
#
_entry.id   AF-A0A848DC87-F1
#
_cell.length_a   1.000
_cell.length_b   1.000
_cell.length_c   1.000
_cell.angle_alpha   90.00
_cell.angle_beta   90.00
_cell.angle_gamma   90.00
#
_symmetry.space_group_name_H-M   'P 1'
#
loop_
_entity.id
_entity.type
_entity.pdbx_description
1 polymer ?
#
loop_
_entity_poly.entity_id
_entity_poly.type
_entity_poly.pdbx_seq_one_letter_code
_entity_poly.pdbx_strand_id
1 'polypeptide(L)'
;MSLWDVLVSIFWFMLLFAWIWLLIAILSDLFRDHDLSGWGKALWTLFIIVFPWLGALVYLIARGRSMNERARAQAERNDQAFRSYIRESAGTASTADELSKLADLRDRGAISADDYELAKAKVLGHGRSVAATPQADQQAAPTT
;
A
#
# COMPACT_ATOMS: atom_id res chain seq x y z
N MET A 1 2.21 40.71 -44.34
CA MET A 1 2.37 39.41 -43.63
C MET A 1 1.34 38.47 -44.20
N SER A 2 1.73 37.26 -44.60
CA SER A 2 0.80 36.28 -45.15
C SER A 2 -0.04 35.65 -44.03
N LEU A 3 -1.23 35.13 -44.36
CA LEU A 3 -2.07 34.41 -43.38
C LEU A 3 -1.32 33.20 -42.78
N TRP A 4 -0.44 32.58 -43.56
CA TRP A 4 0.44 31.51 -43.10
C TRP A 4 1.40 31.98 -42.00
N ASP A 5 2.01 33.16 -42.14
CA ASP A 5 2.90 33.74 -41.13
C ASP A 5 2.14 34.03 -39.82
N VAL A 6 0.88 34.48 -39.92
CA VAL A 6 0.03 34.73 -38.75
C VAL A 6 -0.34 33.43 -38.03
N LEU A 7 -0.69 32.38 -38.78
CA LEU A 7 -1.00 31.07 -38.19
C LEU A 7 0.23 30.44 -37.51
N VAL A 8 1.38 30.48 -38.18
CA VAL A 8 2.64 29.94 -37.63
C VAL A 8 3.10 30.75 -36.41
N SER A 9 2.94 32.08 -36.41
CA SER A 9 3.31 32.91 -35.26
C SER A 9 2.39 32.69 -34.05
N ILE A 10 1.08 32.52 -34.25
CA ILE A 10 0.15 32.13 -33.16
C ILE A 10 0.51 30.74 -32.62
N PHE A 11 0.82 29.78 -33.51
CA PHE A 11 1.27 28.45 -33.09
C PHE A 11 2.57 28.51 -32.27
N TRP A 12 3.57 29.27 -32.72
CA TRP A 12 4.81 29.48 -31.99
C TRP A 12 4.58 30.16 -30.64
N PHE A 13 3.71 31.16 -30.58
CA PHE A 13 3.36 31.84 -29.34
C PHE A 13 2.67 30.89 -28.35
N MET A 14 1.73 30.07 -28.83
CA MET A 14 1.09 29.03 -28.02
C MET A 14 2.12 28.01 -27.52
N LEU A 15 3.07 27.60 -28.36
CA LEU A 15 4.13 26.67 -27.99
C LEU A 15 5.05 27.27 -26.93
N LEU A 16 5.42 28.54 -27.06
CA LEU A 16 6.18 29.29 -26.05
C LEU A 16 5.41 29.41 -24.74
N PHE A 17 4.10 29.71 -24.79
CA PHE A 17 3.27 29.79 -23.61
C PHE A 17 3.18 28.44 -22.90
N ALA A 18 2.88 27.36 -23.65
CA ALA A 18 2.86 25.99 -23.14
C ALA A 18 4.22 25.58 -22.55
N TRP A 19 5.32 26.03 -23.17
CA TRP A 19 6.67 25.81 -22.68
C TRP A 19 6.94 26.48 -21.32
N ILE A 20 6.59 27.77 -21.18
CA ILE A 20 6.71 28.48 -19.91
C ILE A 20 5.81 27.83 -18.85
N TRP A 21 4.58 27.46 -19.22
CA TRP A 21 3.66 26.77 -18.33
C TRP A 21 4.20 25.41 -17.87
N LEU A 22 4.82 24.65 -18.77
CA LEU A 22 5.48 23.39 -18.45
C LEU A 22 6.61 23.58 -17.43
N LEU A 23 7.44 24.61 -17.60
CA LEU A 23 8.47 24.95 -16.62
C LEU A 23 7.84 25.26 -15.25
N ILE A 24 6.82 26.12 -15.20
CA ILE A 24 6.13 26.46 -13.94
C ILE A 24 5.51 25.21 -13.30
N ALA A 25 4.90 24.32 -14.08
CA ALA A 25 4.31 23.08 -13.60
C ALA A 25 5.37 22.14 -13.00
N ILE A 26 6.51 21.97 -13.67
CA ILE A 26 7.63 21.15 -13.17
C ILE A 26 8.22 21.77 -11.90
N LEU A 27 8.41 23.09 -11.87
CA LEU A 27 8.87 23.79 -10.67
C LEU A 27 7.88 23.60 -9.51
N SER A 28 6.58 23.76 -9.76
CA SER A 28 5.53 23.57 -8.75
C SER A 28 5.49 22.14 -8.22
N ASP A 29 5.64 21.13 -9.08
CA ASP A 29 5.72 19.74 -8.66
C ASP A 29 6.98 19.44 -7.83
N LEU A 30 8.10 20.10 -8.16
CA LEU A 30 9.34 20.03 -7.37
C LEU A 30 9.18 20.69 -5.99
N PHE A 31 8.49 21.83 -5.90
CA PHE A 31 8.21 22.49 -4.62
C PHE A 31 7.25 21.71 -3.74
N ARG A 32 6.27 21.03 -4.34
CA ARG A 32 5.30 20.17 -3.64
C ARG A 32 5.93 18.90 -3.06
N ASP A 33 7.17 18.58 -3.41
CA ASP A 33 7.92 17.51 -2.76
C ASP A 33 8.62 18.02 -1.51
N HIS A 34 8.16 17.58 -0.35
CA HIS A 34 8.70 18.04 0.92
C HIS A 34 9.97 17.27 1.33
N ASP A 35 10.28 16.16 0.65
CA ASP A 35 11.41 15.27 1.00
C ASP A 35 12.78 15.76 0.48
N LEU A 36 12.82 16.78 -0.40
CA LEU A 36 14.09 17.31 -0.93
C LEU A 36 14.57 18.56 -0.18
N SER A 37 15.86 18.57 0.18
CA SER A 37 16.57 19.72 0.75
C SER A 37 16.52 20.92 -0.21
N GLY A 38 16.38 22.14 0.35
CA GLY A 38 16.20 23.37 -0.44
C GLY A 38 17.31 23.66 -1.45
N TRP A 39 18.54 23.25 -1.16
CA TRP A 39 19.69 23.37 -2.08
C TRP A 39 19.59 22.42 -3.28
N GLY A 40 19.10 21.19 -3.08
CA GLY A 40 18.85 20.25 -4.18
C GLY A 40 17.82 20.78 -5.15
N LYS A 41 16.76 21.43 -4.64
CA LYS A 41 15.72 22.06 -5.47
C LYS A 41 16.28 23.18 -6.34
N ALA A 42 17.10 24.07 -5.78
CA ALA A 42 17.66 25.21 -6.51
C ALA A 42 18.57 24.78 -7.68
N LEU A 43 19.45 23.81 -7.44
CA LEU A 43 20.33 23.26 -8.49
C LEU A 43 19.50 22.57 -9.59
N TRP A 44 18.44 21.86 -9.20
CA TRP A 44 17.56 21.16 -10.14
C TRP A 44 16.75 22.11 -11.01
N THR A 45 16.24 23.20 -10.42
CA THR A 45 15.57 24.26 -11.15
C THR A 45 16.49 24.89 -12.20
N LEU A 46 17.73 25.23 -11.82
CA LEU A 46 18.70 25.79 -12.76
C LEU A 46 19.02 24.82 -13.91
N PHE A 47 19.18 23.54 -13.61
CA PHE A 47 19.46 22.52 -14.62
C PHE A 47 18.32 22.36 -15.64
N ILE A 48 17.06 22.37 -15.19
CA ILE A 48 15.88 22.28 -16.06
C ILE A 48 15.73 23.51 -16.96
N ILE A 49 16.10 24.70 -16.46
CA ILE A 49 16.07 25.94 -17.25
C ILE A 49 17.09 25.89 -18.40
N VAL A 50 18.30 25.40 -18.14
CA VAL A 50 19.38 25.36 -19.15
C VAL A 50 19.22 24.18 -20.11
N PHE A 51 18.81 23.01 -19.60
CA PHE A 51 18.70 21.78 -20.37
C PHE A 51 17.33 21.11 -20.16
N PRO A 52 16.26 21.62 -20.77
CA PRO A 52 14.88 21.19 -20.50
C PRO A 52 14.61 19.72 -20.84
N TRP A 53 15.11 19.23 -21.99
CA TRP A 53 14.93 17.83 -22.40
C TRP A 53 15.66 16.85 -21.48
N LEU A 54 16.89 17.17 -21.08
CA LEU A 54 17.68 16.39 -20.12
C LEU A 54 17.09 16.51 -18.70
N GLY A 55 16.63 17.70 -18.31
CA GLY A 55 15.99 17.96 -17.04
C GLY A 55 14.75 17.11 -16.83
N ALA A 56 13.90 16.97 -17.85
CA ALA A 56 12.72 16.11 -17.82
C ALA A 56 13.09 14.62 -17.67
N LEU A 57 14.10 14.16 -18.41
CA LEU A 57 14.59 12.77 -18.37
C LEU A 57 15.16 12.41 -17.00
N VAL A 58 16.04 13.26 -16.46
CA VAL A 58 16.63 13.01 -15.15
C VAL A 58 15.60 13.22 -14.03
N TYR A 59 14.64 14.13 -14.18
CA TYR A 59 13.52 14.27 -13.24
C TYR A 59 12.74 12.97 -13.13
N LEU A 60 12.42 12.31 -14.24
CA LEU A 60 11.72 11.03 -14.23
C LEU A 60 12.49 9.95 -13.46
N ILE A 61 13.81 9.88 -13.66
CA ILE A 61 14.69 8.91 -12.98
C ILE A 61 14.78 9.22 -11.48
N ALA A 62 14.99 10.48 -11.11
CA ALA A 62 15.10 10.91 -9.72
C ALA A 62 13.78 10.76 -8.96
N ARG A 63 12.64 11.04 -9.62
CA ARG A 63 11.30 11.08 -9.01
C ARG A 63 10.56 9.75 -9.03
N GLY A 64 10.95 8.81 -9.90
CA GLY A 64 10.34 7.48 -10.02
C GLY A 64 10.43 6.65 -8.73
N ARG A 65 11.39 6.94 -7.85
CA ARG A 65 11.61 6.19 -6.61
C ARG A 65 10.55 6.46 -5.54
N SER A 66 9.93 7.64 -5.52
CA SER A 66 8.91 8.02 -4.52
C SER A 66 7.60 7.22 -4.63
N MET A 67 7.34 6.55 -5.76
CA MET A 67 6.18 5.67 -5.90
C MET A 67 6.41 4.32 -5.24
N ASN A 68 7.66 3.84 -5.20
CA ASN A 68 7.95 2.50 -4.71
C ASN A 68 7.90 2.44 -3.18
N GLU A 69 8.46 3.42 -2.48
CA GLU A 69 8.37 3.50 -1.01
C GLU A 69 6.90 3.60 -0.54
N ARG A 70 6.09 4.43 -1.20
CA ARG A 70 4.67 4.60 -0.86
C ARG A 70 3.84 3.36 -1.19
N ALA A 71 4.11 2.69 -2.31
CA ALA A 71 3.47 1.43 -2.66
C ALA A 71 3.80 0.34 -1.64
N ARG A 72 5.06 0.25 -1.17
CA ARG A 72 5.47 -0.69 -0.12
C ARG A 72 4.83 -0.37 1.23
N ALA A 73 4.85 0.89 1.66
CA ALA A 73 4.20 1.32 2.90
C ALA A 73 2.67 1.16 2.88
N GLN A 74 2.04 1.28 1.71
CA GLN A 74 0.61 1.02 1.54
C GLN A 74 0.31 -0.48 1.52
N ALA A 75 1.15 -1.27 0.84
CA ALA A 75 1.06 -2.73 0.85
C ALA A 75 1.18 -3.27 2.27
N GLU A 76 2.19 -2.84 3.03
CA GLU A 76 2.39 -3.23 4.43
C GLU A 76 1.20 -2.87 5.33
N ARG A 77 0.61 -1.68 5.15
CA ARG A 77 -0.58 -1.27 5.90
C ARG A 77 -1.81 -2.10 5.57
N ASN A 78 -2.04 -2.39 4.29
CA ASN A 78 -3.15 -3.24 3.86
C ASN A 78 -3.00 -4.67 4.37
N ASP A 79 -1.76 -5.19 4.36
CA ASP A 79 -1.40 -6.50 4.89
C ASP A 79 -1.68 -6.62 6.40
N GLN A 80 -1.35 -5.59 7.18
CA GLN A 80 -1.63 -5.54 8.62
C GLN A 80 -3.14 -5.45 8.90
N ALA A 81 -3.89 -4.66 8.12
CA ALA A 81 -5.34 -4.56 8.22
C ALA A 81 -6.04 -5.89 7.88
N PHE A 82 -5.56 -6.60 6.87
CA PHE A 82 -6.09 -7.91 6.49
C PHE A 82 -5.82 -8.97 7.56
N ARG A 83 -4.59 -9.00 8.11
CA ARG A 83 -4.22 -9.93 9.19
C ARG A 83 -5.02 -9.69 10.47
N SER A 84 -5.29 -8.43 10.83
CA SER A 84 -6.13 -8.10 12.00
C SER A 84 -7.58 -8.52 11.79
N TYR A 85 -8.17 -8.23 10.61
CA TYR A 85 -9.52 -8.68 10.27
C TYR A 85 -9.68 -10.20 10.31
N ILE A 86 -8.71 -10.96 9.78
CA ILE A 86 -8.72 -12.43 9.87
C ILE A 86 -8.60 -12.89 11.32
N ARG A 87 -7.73 -12.29 12.12
CA ARG A 87 -7.58 -12.67 13.53
C ARG A 87 -8.84 -12.39 14.35
N GLU A 88 -9.50 -11.27 14.09
CA GLU A 88 -10.73 -10.88 14.77
C GLU A 88 -11.91 -11.75 14.33
N SER A 89 -12.06 -12.00 13.03
CA SER A 89 -13.11 -12.89 12.50
C SER A 89 -12.89 -14.37 12.84
N ALA A 90 -11.65 -14.86 12.83
CA ALA A 90 -11.31 -16.22 13.26
C ALA A 90 -11.38 -16.37 14.79
N GLY A 91 -11.06 -15.32 15.55
CA GLY A 91 -11.19 -15.29 17.00
C GLY A 91 -12.63 -15.18 17.50
N THR A 92 -13.58 -14.83 16.63
CA THR A 92 -15.02 -14.74 16.96
C THR A 92 -15.74 -16.08 16.83
N ALA A 93 -15.16 -17.08 16.16
CA ALA A 93 -15.68 -18.46 16.21
C ALA A 93 -15.29 -19.08 17.55
N SER A 94 -16.10 -18.84 18.58
CA SER A 94 -15.91 -19.43 19.90
C SER A 94 -15.99 -20.95 19.78
N THR A 95 -15.14 -21.68 20.51
CA THR A 95 -15.24 -23.15 20.66
C THR A 95 -16.66 -23.57 21.05
N ALA A 96 -17.40 -22.73 21.78
CA ALA A 96 -18.80 -22.95 22.11
C ALA A 96 -19.74 -22.87 20.89
N ASP A 97 -19.50 -21.94 19.96
CA ASP A 97 -20.28 -21.80 18.72
C ASP A 97 -20.04 -22.97 17.76
N GLU A 98 -18.79 -23.48 17.70
CA GLU A 98 -18.46 -24.69 16.95
C GLU A 98 -19.17 -25.93 17.53
N LEU A 99 -19.17 -26.09 18.86
CA LEU A 99 -19.91 -27.17 19.53
C LEU A 99 -21.43 -27.07 19.30
N SER A 100 -21.99 -25.86 19.32
CA SER A 100 -23.41 -25.63 19.08
C SER A 100 -23.82 -26.01 17.65
N LYS A 101 -23.02 -25.64 16.64
CA LYS A 101 -23.25 -26.06 15.25
C LYS A 101 -23.14 -27.57 15.06
N LEU A 102 -22.19 -28.22 15.72
CA LEU A 102 -22.03 -29.67 15.70
C LEU A 102 -23.26 -30.39 16.28
N ALA A 103 -23.83 -29.87 17.37
CA ALA A 103 -25.05 -30.42 17.96
C ALA A 103 -26.26 -30.26 17.03
N ASP A 104 -26.42 -29.09 16.41
CA ASP A 104 -27.49 -28.81 15.45
C ASP A 104 -27.41 -29.70 14.19
N LEU A 105 -26.20 -30.00 13.70
CA LEU A 105 -26.00 -30.94 12.60
C LEU A 105 -26.42 -32.38 12.96
N ARG A 106 -26.14 -32.82 14.19
CA ARG A 106 -26.58 -34.12 14.72
C ARG A 106 -28.10 -34.16 14.83
N ASP A 107 -28.71 -33.12 15.37
CA ASP A 107 -30.15 -33.05 15.61
C ASP A 107 -30.96 -33.02 14.30
N ARG A 108 -30.37 -32.44 13.23
CA ARG A 108 -30.90 -32.52 11.86
C ARG A 108 -30.65 -33.85 11.16
N GLY A 109 -29.90 -34.78 11.78
CA GLY A 109 -29.54 -36.06 11.19
C GLY A 109 -28.51 -35.97 10.05
N ALA A 110 -27.79 -34.85 9.93
CA ALA A 110 -26.75 -34.68 8.90
C ALA A 110 -25.46 -35.42 9.24
N ILE A 111 -25.24 -35.78 10.51
CA ILE A 111 -24.11 -36.57 11.01
C ILE A 111 -24.60 -37.63 11.98
N SER A 112 -23.88 -38.76 12.07
CA SER A 112 -24.17 -39.81 13.04
C SER A 112 -23.70 -39.44 14.46
N ALA A 113 -24.18 -40.17 15.47
CA ALA A 113 -23.76 -39.96 16.86
C ALA A 113 -22.26 -40.22 17.04
N ASP A 114 -21.72 -41.20 16.33
CA ASP A 114 -20.29 -41.56 16.39
C ASP A 114 -19.42 -40.46 15.74
N ASP A 115 -19.87 -39.91 14.62
CA ASP A 115 -19.19 -38.78 13.94
C ASP A 115 -19.19 -37.52 14.81
N TYR A 116 -20.28 -37.28 15.54
CA TYR A 116 -20.40 -36.14 16.45
C TYR A 116 -19.39 -36.22 17.60
N GLU A 117 -19.26 -37.37 18.27
CA GLU A 117 -18.33 -37.51 19.40
C GLU A 117 -16.86 -37.40 18.94
N LEU A 118 -16.52 -37.92 17.76
CA LEU A 118 -15.18 -37.73 17.15
C LEU A 118 -14.87 -36.26 16.87
N ALA A 119 -15.82 -35.53 16.27
CA ALA A 119 -15.63 -34.12 15.94
C ALA A 119 -15.58 -33.22 17.20
N LYS A 120 -16.42 -33.51 18.21
CA LYS A 120 -16.41 -32.83 19.51
C LYS A 120 -15.07 -33.01 20.23
N ALA A 121 -14.52 -34.23 20.25
CA ALA A 121 -13.22 -34.50 20.85
C ALA A 121 -12.10 -33.69 20.17
N LYS A 122 -12.16 -33.55 18.84
CA LYS A 122 -11.18 -32.77 18.05
C LYS A 122 -11.25 -31.26 18.36
N VAL A 123 -12.46 -30.69 18.44
CA VAL A 123 -12.67 -29.27 18.75
C VAL A 123 -12.24 -28.93 20.18
N LEU A 124 -12.59 -29.77 21.15
CA LEU A 124 -12.15 -29.62 22.55
C LEU A 124 -10.63 -29.82 22.71
N GLY A 125 -10.02 -30.69 21.90
CA GLY A 125 -8.57 -30.85 21.81
C GLY A 125 -7.87 -29.60 21.28
N HIS A 126 -8.40 -28.99 20.20
CA HIS A 126 -7.86 -27.77 19.62
C HIS A 126 -7.95 -26.57 20.59
N GLY A 127 -9.10 -26.38 21.25
CA GLY A 127 -9.28 -25.33 22.25
C GLY A 127 -8.33 -25.44 23.45
N ARG A 128 -7.99 -26.67 23.87
CA ARG A 128 -7.02 -26.92 24.94
C ARG A 128 -5.58 -26.59 24.52
N SER A 129 -5.21 -26.83 23.26
CA SER A 129 -3.88 -26.49 22.72
C SER A 129 -3.67 -24.98 22.57
N VAL A 130 -4.71 -24.23 22.20
CA VAL A 130 -4.66 -22.76 22.09
C VAL A 130 -4.56 -22.11 23.47
N ALA A 131 -5.28 -22.63 24.48
CA ALA A 131 -5.21 -22.14 25.86
C ALA A 131 -3.88 -22.49 26.58
N ALA A 132 -3.19 -23.55 26.15
CA ALA A 132 -1.98 -24.05 26.79
C ALA A 132 -0.67 -23.51 26.18
N THR A 133 -0.71 -22.56 25.24
CA THR A 133 0.51 -21.91 24.72
C THR A 133 0.96 -20.82 25.70
N PRO A 134 2.03 -21.03 26.50
CA PRO A 134 2.59 -19.96 27.30
C PRO A 134 3.31 -19.01 26.36
N GLN A 135 3.07 -17.70 26.51
CA GLN A 135 3.87 -16.63 25.91
C GLN A 135 5.34 -16.74 26.37
N ALA A 136 6.11 -17.65 25.80
CA ALA A 136 7.50 -17.90 26.18
C ALA A 136 8.52 -17.35 25.17
N ASP A 137 8.10 -16.58 24.15
CA ASP A 137 8.99 -16.22 23.03
C ASP A 137 8.88 -14.76 22.55
N GLN A 138 8.66 -13.82 23.49
CA GLN A 138 8.67 -12.37 23.20
C GLN A 138 9.76 -11.58 23.94
N GLN A 139 10.77 -12.24 24.52
CA GLN A 139 11.80 -11.55 25.31
C GLN A 139 13.26 -11.85 24.94
N ALA A 140 13.52 -12.42 23.76
CA ALA A 140 14.87 -12.51 23.23
C ALA A 140 15.12 -11.44 22.15
N ALA A 141 15.33 -10.20 22.59
CA ALA A 141 15.99 -9.18 21.78
C ALA A 141 17.51 -9.36 21.94
N PRO A 142 18.30 -9.55 20.86
CA PRO A 142 19.73 -9.38 20.94
C PRO A 142 20.07 -7.89 20.80
N THR A 143 20.30 -7.23 21.93
CA THR A 143 21.10 -6.00 21.96
C THR A 143 22.57 -6.39 22.03
N THR A 144 23.26 -6.33 20.90
CA THR A 144 24.69 -5.98 20.78
C THR A 144 24.94 -5.53 19.35
#